data_AF-A0A914B3Q6-F1
#
_entry.id   AF-A0A914B3Q6-F1
#
_cell.length_a   1.000
_cell.length_b   1.000
_cell.length_c   1.000
_cell.angle_alpha   90.00
_cell.angle_beta   90.00
_cell.angle_gamma   90.00
#
_symmetry.space_group_name_H-M   'P 1'
#
loop_
_entity.id
_entity.type
_entity.pdbx_description
1 polymer ?
#
loop_
_entity_poly.entity_id
_entity_poly.type
_entity_poly.pdbx_seq_one_letter_code
_entity_poly.pdbx_strand_id
1 'polypeptide(L)'
;MKAVVVLLLALTSCVLAADINKRVRRDLFVDWLWNSNDAPQSESHEDVRQSPTVEDEMDRNRTPKSRCQVEGIWYNHLGSEMIINATSEVGVLSGEYRTAVERKHGTAGQGPTRLIGHTSTNGDYPTFGLTVMWRNGQSVTSWTGQCHLCDGEETLHTTWILTSHIDNCDDRWMANRIGQDTFKRYELTDGPRREEDTHNPRDHARRLEQEMLDEQLDL
;
A
#
# COMPACT_ATOMS: atom_id res chain seq x y z
N MET A 1 39.32 -40.29 -31.01
CA MET A 1 39.87 -39.29 -31.96
C MET A 1 38.70 -38.36 -32.32
N LYS A 2 38.64 -37.07 -31.97
CA LYS A 2 39.65 -36.03 -31.74
C LYS A 2 39.27 -35.19 -30.52
N ALA A 3 40.28 -34.77 -29.77
CA ALA A 3 40.19 -33.85 -28.64
C ALA A 3 40.06 -32.41 -29.13
N VAL A 4 39.32 -31.57 -28.40
CA VAL A 4 39.39 -30.12 -28.50
C VAL A 4 39.79 -29.60 -27.12
N VAL A 5 41.04 -29.16 -27.05
CA VAL A 5 41.68 -28.45 -25.95
C VAL A 5 41.41 -26.97 -26.18
N VAL A 6 40.77 -26.29 -25.21
CA VAL A 6 40.78 -24.83 -25.16
C VAL A 6 41.27 -24.38 -23.79
N LEU A 7 42.23 -23.48 -23.87
CA LEU A 7 43.24 -23.11 -22.90
C LEU A 7 42.66 -22.24 -21.78
N LEU A 8 43.01 -22.58 -20.54
CA LEU A 8 42.87 -21.71 -19.35
C LEU A 8 43.92 -20.60 -19.41
N LEU A 9 43.50 -19.34 -19.23
CA LEU A 9 44.40 -18.24 -18.86
C LEU A 9 43.93 -17.65 -17.55
N ALA A 10 44.66 -18.01 -16.49
CA ALA A 10 44.63 -17.34 -15.20
C ALA A 10 45.51 -16.09 -15.28
N LEU A 11 44.99 -14.94 -14.84
CA LEU A 11 45.81 -13.80 -14.46
C LEU A 11 45.55 -13.50 -12.99
N THR A 12 46.52 -13.92 -12.19
CA THR A 12 46.74 -13.49 -10.81
C THR A 12 47.37 -12.11 -10.81
N SER A 13 46.87 -11.22 -9.95
CA SER A 13 47.61 -10.05 -9.47
C SER A 13 47.22 -9.84 -8.01
N CYS A 14 48.20 -10.10 -7.15
CA CYS A 14 48.16 -9.84 -5.71
C CYS A 14 48.56 -8.39 -5.39
N VAL A 15 48.49 -8.07 -4.08
CA VAL A 15 49.21 -7.02 -3.33
C VAL A 15 48.43 -5.67 -3.33
N LEU A 16 47.96 -5.06 -2.22
CA LEU A 16 48.35 -5.02 -0.80
C LEU A 16 47.15 -4.85 0.15
N ALA A 17 47.35 -5.34 1.37
CA ALA A 17 46.57 -5.05 2.56
C ALA A 17 46.75 -3.60 3.05
N ALA A 18 45.69 -3.04 3.64
CA ALA A 18 45.78 -2.03 4.67
C ALA A 18 44.69 -2.32 5.71
N ASP A 19 45.13 -2.85 6.86
CA ASP A 19 44.37 -2.98 8.09
C ASP A 19 44.57 -1.70 8.93
N ILE A 20 43.73 -1.52 9.96
CA ILE A 20 43.83 -0.55 11.08
C ILE A 20 43.11 0.80 10.87
N ASN A 21 41.83 0.90 11.28
CA ASN A 21 41.46 1.46 12.60
C ASN A 21 39.94 1.60 12.76
N LYS A 22 39.37 0.83 13.69
CA LYS A 22 38.06 1.12 14.30
C LYS A 22 38.23 2.37 15.18
N ARG A 23 37.61 3.50 14.81
CA ARG A 23 37.41 4.64 15.71
C ARG A 23 35.97 4.65 16.20
N VAL A 24 35.80 4.11 17.40
CA VAL A 24 34.65 4.38 18.27
C VAL A 24 34.79 5.83 18.74
N ARG A 25 33.84 6.69 18.39
CA ARG A 25 33.78 8.06 18.92
C ARG A 25 33.17 7.98 20.32
N ARG A 26 34.01 8.19 21.34
CA ARG A 26 33.59 8.48 22.71
C ARG A 26 33.34 9.98 22.78
N ASP A 27 32.08 10.39 22.84
CA ASP A 27 31.74 11.75 23.23
C ASP A 27 31.72 11.80 24.77
N LEU A 28 32.87 12.19 25.33
CA LEU A 28 32.99 12.67 26.70
C LEU A 28 32.83 14.18 26.63
N PHE A 29 31.65 14.69 27.02
CA PHE A 29 31.50 16.11 27.32
C PHE A 29 31.24 16.27 28.81
N VAL A 30 32.07 17.13 29.41
CA VAL A 30 32.19 17.41 30.84
C VAL A 30 31.46 18.74 31.07
N ASP A 31 30.30 18.70 31.71
CA ASP A 31 29.67 19.89 32.30
C ASP A 31 29.54 19.74 33.82
N TRP A 32 30.63 19.26 34.44
CA TRP A 32 30.89 19.39 35.87
C TRP A 32 31.83 20.57 36.05
N LEU A 33 31.31 21.80 36.13
CA LEU A 33 32.04 22.98 36.67
C LEU A 33 31.19 24.26 36.73
N TRP A 34 29.96 24.23 37.27
CA TRP A 34 29.44 25.39 38.00
C TRP A 34 28.68 24.95 39.25
N ASN A 35 29.09 25.55 40.35
CA ASN A 35 28.98 25.10 41.71
C ASN A 35 27.78 25.75 42.43
N SER A 36 27.29 25.03 43.44
CA SER A 36 26.70 25.50 44.71
C SER A 36 25.46 26.40 44.71
N ASN A 37 24.35 25.88 45.26
CA ASN A 37 23.71 26.42 46.47
C ASN A 37 22.76 25.38 47.11
N ASP A 38 22.95 25.16 48.42
CA ASP A 38 22.09 24.39 49.31
C ASP A 38 20.73 25.08 49.56
N ALA A 39 19.60 24.35 49.40
CA ALA A 39 18.33 24.53 50.13
C ALA A 39 17.38 23.34 49.82
N PRO A 40 16.33 23.05 50.61
CA PRO A 40 16.07 21.72 51.19
C PRO A 40 15.08 20.84 50.43
N GLN A 41 15.08 19.57 50.84
CA GLN A 41 14.20 18.46 50.43
C GLN A 41 12.71 18.83 50.33
N SER A 42 12.08 18.51 49.20
CA SER A 42 10.90 17.64 49.12
C SER A 42 10.40 17.57 47.67
N GLU A 43 10.46 16.38 47.07
CA GLU A 43 9.37 15.78 46.27
C GLU A 43 9.93 14.52 45.59
N SER A 44 9.48 13.37 46.07
CA SER A 44 9.62 12.10 45.38
C SER A 44 8.79 12.18 44.10
N HIS A 45 9.41 12.50 42.97
CA HIS A 45 8.89 12.10 41.69
C HIS A 45 8.99 10.56 41.65
N GLU A 46 7.90 9.89 41.99
CA GLU A 46 7.68 8.51 41.57
C GLU A 46 7.90 8.46 40.06
N ASP A 47 8.91 7.70 39.65
CA ASP A 47 9.04 7.20 38.29
C ASP A 47 7.83 6.30 38.05
N VAL A 48 6.71 6.91 37.68
CA VAL A 48 5.51 6.21 37.23
C VAL A 48 5.90 5.56 35.93
N ARG A 49 6.43 4.35 36.04
CA ARG A 49 6.59 3.41 34.94
C ARG A 49 5.20 3.16 34.39
N GLN A 50 4.79 3.97 33.41
CA GLN A 50 3.53 3.79 32.72
C GLN A 50 3.54 2.37 32.17
N SER A 51 2.59 1.56 32.65
CA SER A 51 2.34 0.24 32.08
C SER A 51 2.14 0.42 30.57
N PRO A 52 2.77 -0.41 29.74
CA PRO A 52 2.63 -0.26 28.30
C PRO A 52 1.14 -0.28 27.95
N THR A 53 0.72 0.61 27.06
CA THR A 53 -0.66 0.61 26.59
C THR A 53 -0.94 -0.71 25.84
N VAL A 54 -2.21 -1.08 25.71
CA VAL A 54 -2.61 -2.27 24.92
C VAL A 54 -2.03 -2.18 23.50
N GLU A 55 -1.89 -0.98 22.96
CA GLU A 55 -1.25 -0.69 21.67
C GLU A 55 0.27 -0.95 21.72
N ASP A 56 0.97 -0.49 22.76
CA ASP A 56 2.40 -0.77 22.96
C ASP A 56 2.71 -2.26 23.16
N GLU A 57 1.84 -2.99 23.85
CA GLU A 57 1.97 -4.44 24.03
C GLU A 57 1.67 -5.19 22.72
N MET A 58 0.68 -4.72 21.95
CA MET A 58 0.32 -5.30 20.65
C MET A 58 1.42 -5.06 19.60
N ASP A 59 2.09 -3.92 19.63
CA ASP A 59 3.25 -3.64 18.75
C ASP A 59 4.51 -4.39 19.17
N ARG A 60 4.73 -4.61 20.48
CA ARG A 60 5.85 -5.47 20.96
C ARG A 60 5.68 -6.94 20.57
N ASN A 61 4.45 -7.40 20.43
CA ASN A 61 4.14 -8.82 20.17
C ASN A 61 3.77 -9.09 18.70
N ARG A 62 3.75 -8.06 17.85
CA ARG A 62 3.63 -8.22 16.41
C ARG A 62 4.95 -8.72 15.85
N THR A 63 4.97 -9.97 15.40
CA THR A 63 6.01 -10.44 14.49
C THR A 63 5.99 -9.50 13.27
N PRO A 64 7.06 -8.74 13.00
CA PRO A 64 7.08 -7.81 11.88
C PRO A 64 6.79 -8.60 10.61
N LYS A 65 5.78 -8.18 9.86
CA LYS A 65 5.51 -8.79 8.56
C LYS A 65 6.78 -8.58 7.73
N SER A 66 7.30 -9.62 7.08
CA SER A 66 8.57 -9.53 6.34
C SER A 66 8.37 -9.39 4.83
N ARG A 67 7.11 -9.43 4.37
CA ARG A 67 6.75 -9.43 2.95
C ARG A 67 5.39 -8.77 2.72
N CYS A 68 5.21 -8.22 1.53
CA CYS A 68 3.98 -7.63 1.04
C CYS A 68 3.31 -8.56 0.02
N GLN A 69 1.99 -8.76 0.14
CA GLN A 69 1.22 -9.61 -0.75
C GLN A 69 0.14 -8.80 -1.47
N VAL A 70 0.05 -8.89 -2.79
CA VAL A 70 -0.98 -8.15 -3.56
C VAL A 70 -2.39 -8.69 -3.31
N GLU A 71 -2.52 -9.98 -3.02
CA GLU A 71 -3.79 -10.62 -2.68
C GLU A 71 -4.43 -10.01 -1.41
N GLY A 72 -5.77 -9.99 -1.38
CA GLY A 72 -6.58 -9.56 -0.26
C GLY A 72 -7.44 -8.34 -0.58
N ILE A 73 -7.93 -7.69 0.47
CA ILE A 73 -8.78 -6.51 0.39
C ILE A 73 -7.91 -5.26 0.60
N TRP A 74 -8.23 -4.21 -0.15
CA TRP A 74 -7.49 -2.97 -0.23
C TRP A 74 -8.45 -1.78 -0.36
N TYR A 75 -8.12 -0.68 0.31
CA TYR A 75 -8.91 0.55 0.30
C TYR A 75 -8.03 1.73 -0.09
N ASN A 76 -8.51 2.63 -0.95
CA ASN A 76 -7.80 3.87 -1.26
C ASN A 76 -8.36 5.07 -0.48
N HIS A 77 -7.62 6.18 -0.53
CA HIS A 77 -7.98 7.46 0.06
C HIS A 77 -9.26 8.11 -0.50
N LEU A 78 -9.81 7.58 -1.59
CA LEU A 78 -11.08 8.04 -2.16
C LEU A 78 -12.28 7.23 -1.65
N GLY A 79 -12.04 6.19 -0.84
CA GLY A 79 -13.07 5.29 -0.30
C GLY A 79 -13.41 4.10 -1.20
N SER A 80 -12.64 3.87 -2.27
CA SER A 80 -12.84 2.71 -3.15
C SER A 80 -12.29 1.44 -2.50
N GLU A 81 -12.99 0.31 -2.72
CA GLU A 81 -12.59 -1.02 -2.27
C GLU A 81 -12.11 -1.86 -3.48
N MET A 82 -10.99 -2.53 -3.29
CA MET A 82 -10.39 -3.43 -4.27
C MET A 82 -10.12 -4.79 -3.63
N ILE A 83 -10.68 -5.84 -4.22
CA ILE A 83 -10.59 -7.22 -3.74
C ILE A 83 -9.85 -8.03 -4.77
N ILE A 84 -8.67 -8.55 -4.41
CA ILE A 84 -7.77 -9.25 -5.31
C ILE A 84 -7.57 -10.68 -4.82
N ASN A 85 -7.78 -11.63 -5.71
CA ASN A 85 -7.35 -13.02 -5.59
C ASN A 85 -6.16 -13.25 -6.52
N ALA A 86 -5.15 -13.98 -6.06
CA ALA A 86 -3.96 -14.29 -6.84
C ALA A 86 -3.78 -15.80 -7.01
N THR A 87 -3.39 -16.23 -8.20
CA THR A 87 -2.96 -17.62 -8.43
C THR A 87 -1.50 -17.79 -8.03
N SER A 88 -1.22 -18.78 -7.18
CA SER A 88 0.12 -18.95 -6.57
C SER A 88 1.23 -19.27 -7.58
N GLU A 89 0.91 -19.94 -8.69
CA GLU A 89 1.92 -20.42 -9.65
C GLU A 89 2.25 -19.40 -10.74
N VAL A 90 1.23 -18.80 -11.36
CA VAL A 90 1.37 -17.95 -12.55
C VAL A 90 1.16 -16.46 -12.25
N GLY A 91 0.74 -16.12 -11.04
CA GLY A 91 0.57 -14.74 -10.60
C GLY A 91 -0.58 -14.02 -11.31
N VAL A 92 -1.52 -14.74 -11.92
CA VAL A 92 -2.76 -14.15 -12.45
C VAL A 92 -3.55 -13.57 -11.30
N LEU A 93 -3.92 -12.30 -11.42
CA LEU A 93 -4.80 -11.58 -10.52
C LEU A 93 -6.22 -11.57 -11.09
N SER A 94 -7.20 -11.75 -10.22
CA SER A 94 -8.61 -11.63 -10.53
C SER A 94 -9.37 -11.08 -9.32
N GLY A 95 -10.53 -10.48 -9.54
CA GLY A 95 -11.35 -10.03 -8.43
C GLY A 95 -12.34 -8.95 -8.82
N GLU A 96 -12.58 -8.04 -7.88
CA GLU A 96 -13.58 -6.99 -8.02
C GLU A 96 -13.07 -5.64 -7.52
N TYR A 97 -13.52 -4.58 -8.17
CA TYR A 97 -13.26 -3.20 -7.81
C TYR A 97 -14.61 -2.47 -7.65
N ARG A 98 -14.77 -1.78 -6.51
CA ARG A 98 -15.91 -0.93 -6.17
C ARG A 98 -15.42 0.49 -6.00
N THR A 99 -15.79 1.38 -6.91
CA THR A 99 -15.31 2.77 -6.86
C THR A 99 -16.25 3.64 -6.05
N ALA A 100 -15.68 4.48 -5.19
CA ALA A 100 -16.39 5.53 -4.46
C ALA A 100 -16.53 6.84 -5.23
N VAL A 101 -15.92 6.95 -6.42
CA VAL A 101 -15.97 8.15 -7.25
C VAL A 101 -16.32 7.84 -8.69
N GLU A 102 -17.02 8.77 -9.33
CA GLU A 102 -17.25 8.71 -10.77
C GLU A 102 -17.34 10.12 -11.35
N ARG A 103 -16.91 10.30 -12.60
CA ARG A 103 -16.91 11.63 -13.24
C ARG A 103 -18.33 12.08 -13.60
N LYS A 104 -19.19 11.14 -14.00
CA LYS A 104 -20.59 11.37 -14.34
C LYS A 104 -21.41 10.29 -13.68
N HIS A 105 -22.59 10.65 -13.20
CA HIS A 105 -23.46 9.72 -12.51
C HIS A 105 -23.77 8.47 -13.34
N GLY A 106 -23.58 7.28 -12.74
CA GLY A 106 -23.81 5.97 -13.37
C GLY A 106 -22.74 5.53 -14.37
N THR A 107 -21.58 6.18 -14.43
CA THR A 107 -20.47 5.75 -15.31
C THR A 107 -19.66 4.60 -14.74
N ALA A 108 -19.69 4.40 -13.41
CA ALA A 108 -19.13 3.20 -12.77
C ALA A 108 -19.88 1.90 -13.13
N GLY A 109 -21.11 1.99 -13.66
CA GLY A 109 -21.96 0.84 -13.95
C GLY A 109 -22.95 0.55 -12.82
N GLN A 110 -23.57 -0.64 -12.84
CA GLN A 110 -24.64 -1.03 -11.90
C GLN A 110 -24.17 -2.00 -10.80
N GLY A 111 -22.97 -2.54 -10.90
CA GLY A 111 -22.48 -3.59 -10.00
C GLY A 111 -20.96 -3.49 -9.79
N PRO A 112 -20.38 -4.42 -9.03
CA PRO A 112 -18.93 -4.46 -8.86
C PRO A 112 -18.27 -4.71 -10.21
N THR A 113 -17.15 -4.03 -10.46
CA THR A 113 -16.45 -4.19 -11.73
C THR A 113 -15.36 -5.23 -11.58
N ARG A 114 -15.32 -6.21 -12.49
CA ARG A 114 -14.28 -7.24 -12.47
C ARG A 114 -12.91 -6.62 -12.76
N LEU A 115 -11.91 -7.06 -12.00
CA LEU A 115 -10.50 -6.77 -12.27
C LEU A 115 -9.78 -8.03 -12.72
N ILE A 116 -8.82 -7.86 -13.63
CA ILE A 116 -7.87 -8.90 -14.05
C ILE A 116 -6.47 -8.31 -14.15
N GLY A 117 -5.44 -9.10 -13.88
CA GLY A 117 -4.07 -8.60 -13.92
C GLY A 117 -3.03 -9.70 -13.73
N HIS A 118 -1.81 -9.26 -13.47
CA HIS A 118 -0.69 -10.13 -13.11
C HIS A 118 0.19 -9.48 -12.04
N THR A 119 0.79 -10.32 -11.22
CA THR A 119 1.82 -9.97 -10.23
C THR A 119 3.01 -10.90 -10.36
N SER A 120 4.18 -10.47 -9.87
CA SER A 120 5.27 -11.42 -9.61
C SER A 120 4.85 -12.40 -8.52
N THR A 121 5.10 -13.69 -8.73
CA THR A 121 4.96 -14.75 -7.71
C THR A 121 6.21 -14.91 -6.85
N ASN A 122 7.30 -14.24 -7.24
CA ASN A 122 8.58 -14.27 -6.55
C ASN A 122 8.91 -12.91 -5.93
N GLY A 123 9.52 -12.94 -4.74
CA GLY A 123 10.02 -11.76 -4.02
C GLY A 123 9.06 -11.24 -2.95
N ASP A 124 9.63 -10.47 -2.01
CA ASP A 124 8.90 -9.97 -0.83
C ASP A 124 8.08 -8.70 -1.13
N TYR A 125 8.33 -8.00 -2.24
CA TYR A 125 7.73 -6.72 -2.59
C TYR A 125 7.33 -6.68 -4.07
N PRO A 126 6.34 -7.48 -4.47
CA PRO A 126 6.03 -7.70 -5.89
C PRO A 126 5.48 -6.43 -6.57
N THR A 127 5.91 -6.22 -7.81
CA THR A 127 5.23 -5.33 -8.76
C THR A 127 4.04 -6.04 -9.40
N PHE A 128 3.01 -5.28 -9.74
CA PHE A 128 1.80 -5.82 -10.37
C PHE A 128 1.20 -4.82 -11.37
N GLY A 129 0.36 -5.37 -12.24
CA GLY A 129 -0.50 -4.58 -13.11
C GLY A 129 -1.89 -5.20 -13.17
N LEU A 130 -2.93 -4.39 -13.15
CA LEU A 130 -4.32 -4.83 -13.26
C LEU A 130 -5.15 -3.87 -14.10
N THR A 131 -6.26 -4.36 -14.61
CA THR A 131 -7.19 -3.61 -15.45
C THR A 131 -8.63 -3.83 -15.01
N VAL A 132 -9.41 -2.76 -15.03
CA VAL A 132 -10.84 -2.69 -14.67
C VAL A 132 -11.59 -2.09 -15.85
N MET A 133 -12.69 -2.74 -16.27
CA MET A 133 -13.48 -2.31 -17.43
C MET A 133 -14.86 -1.78 -16.98
N TRP A 134 -15.07 -0.47 -17.12
CA TRP A 134 -16.29 0.19 -16.69
C TRP A 134 -17.38 0.11 -17.75
N ARG A 135 -18.59 -0.25 -17.32
CA ARG A 135 -19.81 -0.25 -18.16
C ARG A 135 -19.56 -0.90 -19.54
N ASN A 136 -19.00 -2.10 -19.54
CA ASN A 136 -18.72 -2.86 -20.77
C ASN A 136 -17.85 -2.10 -21.80
N GLY A 137 -16.80 -1.41 -21.33
CA GLY A 137 -15.80 -0.79 -22.20
C GLY A 137 -16.08 0.68 -22.56
N GLN A 138 -17.06 1.32 -21.91
CA GLN A 138 -17.24 2.78 -22.05
C GLN A 138 -16.06 3.56 -21.45
N SER A 139 -15.34 2.96 -20.51
CA SER A 139 -13.96 3.32 -20.20
C SER A 139 -13.24 2.13 -19.59
N VAL A 140 -11.91 2.20 -19.59
CA VAL A 140 -11.03 1.19 -19.00
C VAL A 140 -10.02 1.91 -18.14
N THR A 141 -9.70 1.36 -16.97
CA THR A 141 -8.61 1.86 -16.14
C THR A 141 -7.61 0.75 -15.90
N SER A 142 -6.34 1.05 -16.12
CA SER A 142 -5.24 0.14 -15.84
C SER A 142 -4.36 0.75 -14.77
N TRP A 143 -4.02 -0.02 -13.75
CA TRP A 143 -3.08 0.34 -12.70
C TRP A 143 -1.79 -0.45 -12.91
N THR A 144 -0.67 0.20 -12.62
CA THR A 144 0.62 -0.45 -12.42
C THR A 144 1.20 0.06 -11.11
N GLY A 145 1.85 -0.83 -10.37
CA GLY A 145 2.34 -0.47 -9.05
C GLY A 145 3.19 -1.52 -8.38
N GLN A 146 3.52 -1.26 -7.12
CA GLN A 146 4.30 -2.14 -6.27
C GLN A 146 3.69 -2.24 -4.87
N CYS A 147 3.77 -3.44 -4.31
CA CYS A 147 3.43 -3.72 -2.92
C CYS A 147 4.66 -3.44 -2.05
N HIS A 148 4.56 -2.47 -1.15
CA HIS A 148 5.59 -2.10 -0.19
C HIS A 148 5.17 -2.41 1.23
N LEU A 149 6.15 -2.63 2.11
CA LEU A 149 5.94 -2.65 3.55
C LEU A 149 6.58 -1.39 4.14
N CYS A 150 5.78 -0.36 4.37
CA CYS A 150 6.20 0.92 4.92
C CYS A 150 5.81 0.95 6.40
N ASP A 151 6.78 1.14 7.31
CA ASP A 151 6.55 1.18 8.76
C ASP A 151 5.80 -0.05 9.31
N GLY A 152 6.05 -1.23 8.72
CA GLY A 152 5.38 -2.48 9.08
C GLY A 152 3.98 -2.65 8.46
N GLU A 153 3.52 -1.67 7.68
CA GLU A 153 2.23 -1.70 7.00
C GLU A 153 2.35 -2.00 5.51
N GLU A 154 1.54 -2.95 5.02
CA GLU A 154 1.42 -3.18 3.59
C GLU A 154 0.71 -2.02 2.90
N THR A 155 1.32 -1.54 1.82
CA THR A 155 0.83 -0.40 1.03
C THR A 155 1.03 -0.67 -0.45
N LEU A 156 -0.02 -0.51 -1.26
CA LEU A 156 0.13 -0.51 -2.71
C LEU A 156 0.28 0.92 -3.21
N HIS A 157 1.43 1.22 -3.80
CA HIS A 157 1.62 2.48 -4.52
C HIS A 157 1.42 2.24 -6.02
N THR A 158 0.48 2.98 -6.60
CA THR A 158 0.05 2.74 -7.97
C THR A 158 -0.04 4.04 -8.77
N THR A 159 0.20 3.93 -10.06
CA THR A 159 -0.18 4.92 -11.06
C THR A 159 -1.21 4.28 -11.97
N TRP A 160 -2.26 5.03 -12.30
CA TRP A 160 -3.32 4.55 -13.18
C TRP A 160 -3.47 5.41 -14.42
N ILE A 161 -3.91 4.77 -15.49
CA ILE A 161 -4.38 5.43 -16.71
C ILE A 161 -5.83 5.03 -16.92
N LEU A 162 -6.73 6.00 -17.01
CA LEU A 162 -8.12 5.83 -17.41
C LEU A 162 -8.28 6.28 -18.85
N THR A 163 -8.62 5.35 -19.73
CA THR A 163 -8.94 5.60 -21.14
C THR A 163 -10.46 5.62 -21.30
N SER A 164 -11.01 6.76 -21.71
CA SER A 164 -12.42 6.88 -22.09
C SER A 164 -12.64 6.37 -23.50
N HIS A 165 -13.82 5.79 -23.76
CA HIS A 165 -14.32 5.60 -25.11
C HIS A 165 -14.47 6.97 -25.80
N ILE A 166 -13.97 7.07 -27.02
CA ILE A 166 -14.06 8.26 -27.86
C ILE A 166 -14.58 7.82 -29.23
N ASP A 167 -15.62 8.49 -29.72
CA ASP A 167 -16.27 8.16 -30.99
C ASP A 167 -15.43 8.61 -32.20
N ASN A 168 -14.73 9.74 -32.09
CA ASN A 168 -13.95 10.33 -33.18
C ASN A 168 -12.43 10.13 -32.99
N CYS A 169 -11.78 9.66 -34.05
CA CYS A 169 -10.34 9.51 -34.17
C CYS A 169 -9.56 10.80 -33.88
N ASP A 170 -10.12 11.96 -34.26
CA ASP A 170 -9.49 13.26 -34.04
C ASP A 170 -9.50 13.68 -32.57
N ASP A 171 -10.44 13.16 -31.78
CA ASP A 171 -10.56 13.44 -30.34
C ASP A 171 -9.75 12.45 -29.48
N ARG A 172 -8.97 11.53 -30.09
CA ARG A 172 -8.19 10.52 -29.32
C ARG A 172 -7.25 11.15 -28.30
N TRP A 173 -6.77 12.36 -28.57
CA TRP A 173 -5.77 13.05 -27.75
C TRP A 173 -6.27 13.31 -26.32
N MET A 174 -7.59 13.41 -26.12
CA MET A 174 -8.22 13.63 -24.81
C MET A 174 -8.74 12.35 -24.15
N ALA A 175 -8.46 11.18 -24.71
CA ALA A 175 -9.01 9.90 -24.22
C ALA A 175 -8.43 9.50 -22.85
N ASN A 176 -7.16 9.82 -22.60
CA ASN A 176 -6.42 9.30 -21.45
C ASN A 176 -6.36 10.33 -20.32
N ARG A 177 -6.61 9.86 -19.09
CA ARG A 177 -6.33 10.57 -17.85
C ARG A 177 -5.35 9.74 -17.04
N ILE A 178 -4.46 10.41 -16.31
CA ILE A 178 -3.47 9.77 -15.45
C ILE A 178 -3.67 10.24 -14.02
N GLY A 179 -3.44 9.35 -13.07
CA GLY A 179 -3.44 9.68 -11.66
C GLY A 179 -2.69 8.64 -10.85
N GLN A 180 -2.73 8.79 -9.54
CA GLN A 180 -2.08 7.90 -8.59
C GLN A 180 -3.07 7.50 -7.51
N ASP A 181 -2.94 6.28 -7.02
CA ASP A 181 -3.66 5.80 -5.86
C ASP A 181 -2.70 5.10 -4.91
N THR A 182 -2.92 5.33 -3.63
CA THR A 182 -2.31 4.55 -2.55
C THR A 182 -3.40 3.72 -1.89
N PHE A 183 -3.18 2.41 -1.81
CA PHE A 183 -4.10 1.49 -1.15
C PHE A 183 -3.51 0.94 0.14
N LYS A 184 -4.37 0.80 1.16
CA LYS A 184 -4.07 0.26 2.49
C LYS A 184 -4.99 -0.92 2.80
N ARG A 185 -4.63 -1.71 3.81
CA ARG A 185 -5.42 -2.88 4.27
C ARG A 185 -6.65 -2.51 5.08
N TYR A 186 -6.72 -1.28 5.56
CA TYR A 186 -7.80 -0.75 6.37
C TYR A 186 -8.47 0.41 5.64
N GLU A 187 -9.71 0.65 6.01
CA GLU A 187 -10.52 1.71 5.45
C GLU A 187 -9.99 3.09 5.83
N LEU A 188 -9.80 3.94 4.82
CA LEU A 188 -9.33 5.32 4.98
C LEU A 188 -10.45 6.34 4.88
N THR A 189 -11.50 6.01 4.13
CA THR A 189 -12.61 6.90 3.78
C THR A 189 -13.82 6.03 3.49
N ASP A 190 -14.98 6.43 4.00
CA ASP A 190 -16.24 5.72 3.74
C ASP A 190 -16.56 5.66 2.25
N GLY A 191 -17.20 4.58 1.83
CA GLY A 191 -17.52 4.32 0.44
C GLY A 191 -18.17 2.96 0.24
N PRO A 192 -18.33 2.51 -1.02
CA PRO A 192 -19.00 1.25 -1.29
C PRO A 192 -18.23 0.03 -0.78
N ARG A 193 -18.91 -0.91 -0.15
CA ARG A 193 -18.36 -2.14 0.45
C ARG A 193 -19.09 -3.37 -0.05
N ARG A 194 -18.33 -4.44 -0.30
CA ARG A 194 -18.90 -5.75 -0.64
C ARG A 194 -19.85 -6.27 0.43
N GLU A 195 -19.52 -6.08 1.71
CA GLU A 195 -20.32 -6.59 2.83
C GLU A 195 -21.67 -5.90 3.00
N GLU A 196 -21.77 -4.65 2.54
CA GLU A 196 -22.99 -3.85 2.56
C GLU A 196 -23.80 -3.95 1.26
N ASP A 197 -23.37 -4.79 0.31
CA ASP A 197 -23.94 -4.88 -1.04
C ASP A 197 -23.97 -3.53 -1.79
N THR A 198 -23.06 -2.62 -1.46
CA THR A 198 -22.88 -1.34 -2.16
C THR A 198 -21.75 -1.48 -3.18
N HIS A 199 -21.96 -0.96 -4.40
CA HIS A 199 -21.08 -1.28 -5.53
C HIS A 199 -20.39 -0.08 -6.18
N ASN A 200 -21.05 1.07 -6.09
CA ASN A 200 -20.70 2.30 -6.79
C ASN A 200 -21.19 3.49 -5.95
N PRO A 201 -20.84 4.73 -6.33
CA PRO A 201 -21.15 5.91 -5.51
C PRO A 201 -22.64 6.12 -5.29
N ARG A 202 -23.48 5.73 -6.26
CA ARG A 202 -24.93 5.85 -6.17
C ARG A 202 -25.52 4.89 -5.14
N ASP A 203 -25.07 3.64 -5.12
CA ASP A 203 -25.60 2.65 -4.19
C ASP A 203 -25.17 2.96 -2.76
N HIS A 204 -23.95 3.45 -2.57
CA HIS A 204 -23.46 3.96 -1.28
C HIS A 204 -24.25 5.19 -0.81
N ALA A 205 -24.47 6.20 -1.66
CA ALA A 205 -25.28 7.36 -1.30
C ALA A 205 -26.71 6.97 -0.89
N ARG A 206 -27.33 6.03 -1.60
CA ARG A 206 -28.68 5.52 -1.26
C ARG A 206 -28.70 4.83 0.11
N ARG A 207 -27.65 4.09 0.47
CA ARG A 207 -27.51 3.48 1.80
C ARG A 207 -27.52 4.56 2.88
N LEU A 208 -26.67 5.57 2.73
CA LEU A 208 -26.57 6.67 3.70
C LEU A 208 -27.90 7.42 3.86
N GLU A 209 -28.60 7.68 2.76
CA GLU A 209 -29.94 8.29 2.81
C GLU A 209 -30.94 7.43 3.60
N GLN A 210 -30.90 6.10 3.42
CA GLN A 210 -31.79 5.19 4.15
C GLN A 210 -31.47 5.17 5.65
N GLU A 211 -30.19 5.10 6.02
CA GLU A 211 -29.75 5.13 7.43
C GLU A 211 -30.20 6.43 8.13
N MET A 212 -30.06 7.57 7.46
CA MET A 212 -30.54 8.85 8.00
C MET A 212 -32.07 8.88 8.19
N LEU A 213 -32.82 8.23 7.31
CA LEU A 213 -34.28 8.15 7.44
C LEU A 213 -34.69 7.23 8.59
N ASP A 214 -34.00 6.10 8.75
CA ASP A 214 -34.28 5.15 9.83
C ASP A 214 -33.95 5.76 11.20
N GLU A 215 -32.81 6.46 11.33
CA GLU A 215 -32.46 7.21 12.55
C GLU A 215 -33.49 8.30 12.90
N GLN A 216 -34.10 8.96 11.90
CA GLN A 216 -35.14 9.95 12.13
C GLN A 216 -36.48 9.35 12.56
N LEU A 217 -36.75 8.10 12.20
CA LEU A 217 -37.97 7.38 12.58
C LEU A 217 -37.89 6.75 13.97
N ASP A 218 -36.67 6.49 14.46
CA ASP A 218 -36.40 5.93 15.79
C ASP A 218 -36.31 7.01 16.91
N LEU A 219 -36.45 8.29 16.57
CA LEU A 219 -36.52 9.45 17.48
C LEU A 219 -37.96 9.90 17.77
#